data_AF-A0AAW0XKI7-F1
#
_entry.id   AF-A0AAW0XKI7-F1
#
_cell.length_a   1.000
_cell.length_b   1.000
_cell.length_c   1.000
_cell.angle_alpha   90.00
_cell.angle_beta   90.00
_cell.angle_gamma   90.00
#
_symmetry.space_group_name_H-M   'P 1'
#
loop_
_entity.id
_entity.type
_entity.pdbx_description
1 polymer ?
#
loop_
_entity_poly.entity_id
_entity_poly.type
_entity_poly.pdbx_seq_one_letter_code
_entity_poly.pdbx_strand_id
1 'polypeptide(L)'
;GEMFPDHVGFPLGEEHGGATYFLMETRYNNPNLKRGIVDASGIRIFYTERLRKFDAGVMTVGHDVAPLHIIPPNQKWLSVGLCHGSCTQKELPAEGVKVFQGLLQAHQLARSISVRHLRHGEERRVLAKDMTYDSSNQQPRIVMEEVTILPMDSLITECTYDSTRRHRATFGGFGAEDEMCLAYLSYYPRVNLSLCTSTPPLETISEALGIQNTYDKGKM
;
A
#
# COMPACT_ATOMS: atom_id res chain seq x y z
N GLY A 1 -15.57 12.64 4.34
CA GLY A 1 -14.71 13.12 3.25
C GLY A 1 -13.31 13.30 3.79
N GLU A 2 -12.32 13.24 2.91
CA GLU A 2 -10.91 13.45 3.24
C GLU A 2 -10.56 14.94 3.08
N MET A 3 -9.84 15.50 4.04
CA MET A 3 -9.39 16.90 4.02
C MET A 3 -7.91 16.94 4.35
N PHE A 4 -7.13 17.61 3.50
CA PHE A 4 -5.69 17.77 3.71
C PHE A 4 -5.36 18.94 4.61
N PRO A 5 -4.16 18.95 5.23
CA PRO A 5 -3.65 20.11 5.93
C PRO A 5 -3.61 21.36 5.05
N ASP A 6 -3.80 22.54 5.65
CA ASP A 6 -3.91 23.80 4.91
C ASP A 6 -2.65 24.18 4.11
N HIS A 7 -1.49 23.61 4.42
CA HIS A 7 -0.24 23.86 3.71
C HIS A 7 0.02 22.89 2.56
N VAL A 8 -0.87 21.91 2.30
CA VAL A 8 -0.63 20.79 1.37
C VAL A 8 -1.78 20.63 0.37
N GLY A 9 -1.48 20.30 -0.89
CA GLY A 9 -2.49 19.95 -1.89
C GLY A 9 -1.91 19.23 -3.11
N PHE A 10 -2.75 18.52 -3.87
CA PHE A 10 -2.34 18.02 -5.19
C PHE A 10 -2.48 19.13 -6.23
N PRO A 11 -1.43 19.45 -7.00
CA PRO A 11 -1.54 20.43 -8.07
C PRO A 11 -2.44 19.91 -9.19
N LEU A 12 -3.26 20.79 -9.74
CA LEU A 12 -4.09 20.57 -10.92
C LEU A 12 -3.64 21.55 -12.01
N GLY A 13 -3.69 21.14 -13.28
CA GLY A 13 -3.23 21.96 -14.40
C GLY A 13 -1.74 21.75 -14.73
N GLU A 14 -1.45 21.69 -16.03
CA GLU A 14 -0.09 21.44 -16.55
C GLU A 14 0.87 22.58 -16.17
N GLU A 15 0.37 23.81 -16.13
CA GLU A 15 1.09 25.02 -15.70
C GLU A 15 1.59 24.97 -14.25
N HIS A 16 1.02 24.07 -13.44
CA HIS A 16 1.40 23.82 -12.05
C HIS A 16 2.13 22.48 -11.88
N GLY A 17 2.48 21.79 -12.98
CA GLY A 17 3.02 20.42 -12.93
C GLY A 17 2.03 19.41 -12.35
N GLY A 18 0.74 19.70 -12.50
CA GLY A 18 -0.38 18.94 -11.93
C GLY A 18 -1.10 18.05 -12.94
N ALA A 19 -2.16 17.39 -12.46
CA ALA A 19 -3.00 16.55 -13.31
C ALA A 19 -3.90 17.39 -14.23
N THR A 20 -4.04 16.97 -15.49
CA THR A 20 -4.97 17.57 -16.47
C THR A 20 -6.21 16.72 -16.74
N TYR A 21 -6.19 15.45 -16.30
CA TYR A 21 -7.28 14.50 -16.42
C TYR A 21 -7.43 13.70 -15.12
N PHE A 22 -8.65 13.26 -14.84
CA PHE A 22 -8.94 12.33 -13.75
C PHE A 22 -9.34 10.98 -14.33
N LEU A 23 -8.75 9.91 -13.81
CA LEU A 23 -9.18 8.53 -14.05
C LEU A 23 -9.89 8.03 -12.79
N MET A 24 -11.15 7.62 -12.93
CA MET A 24 -11.90 7.00 -11.84
C MET A 24 -12.03 5.50 -12.09
N GLU A 25 -11.37 4.69 -11.27
CA GLU A 25 -11.54 3.24 -11.24
C GLU A 25 -12.56 2.89 -10.16
N THR A 26 -13.66 2.23 -10.53
CA THR A 26 -14.68 1.74 -9.60
C THR A 26 -14.63 0.22 -9.53
N ARG A 27 -14.44 -0.34 -8.33
CA ARG A 27 -14.40 -1.78 -8.10
C ARG A 27 -15.76 -2.29 -7.63
N TYR A 28 -16.42 -3.08 -8.48
CA TYR A 28 -17.70 -3.73 -8.15
C TYR A 28 -17.47 -5.18 -7.70
N ASN A 29 -17.97 -5.53 -6.51
CA ASN A 29 -18.11 -6.92 -6.09
C ASN A 29 -19.59 -7.35 -6.24
N ASN A 30 -19.89 -8.18 -7.24
CA ASN A 30 -21.25 -8.66 -7.53
C ASN A 30 -21.35 -10.20 -7.40
N PRO A 31 -21.22 -10.76 -6.18
CA PRO A 31 -21.16 -12.21 -5.98
C PRO A 31 -22.46 -12.92 -6.37
N ASN A 32 -23.60 -12.23 -6.27
CA ASN A 32 -24.93 -12.76 -6.60
C ASN A 32 -25.33 -12.55 -8.06
N LEU A 33 -24.43 -12.03 -8.90
CA LEU A 33 -24.65 -11.79 -10.34
C LEU A 33 -25.95 -11.02 -10.63
N LYS A 34 -26.28 -10.04 -9.78
CA LYS A 34 -27.47 -9.22 -9.94
C LYS A 34 -27.41 -8.48 -11.27
N ARG A 35 -28.53 -8.46 -12.00
CA ARG A 35 -28.68 -7.82 -13.31
C ARG A 35 -29.53 -6.57 -13.20
N GLY A 36 -29.37 -5.66 -14.16
CA GLY A 36 -30.19 -4.44 -14.26
C GLY A 36 -29.90 -3.38 -13.19
N ILE A 37 -28.76 -3.46 -12.50
CA ILE A 37 -28.31 -2.42 -11.57
C ILE A 37 -27.67 -1.30 -12.40
N VAL A 38 -28.14 -0.07 -12.19
CA VAL A 38 -27.52 1.15 -12.70
C VAL A 38 -26.87 1.84 -11.49
N ASP A 39 -25.57 2.09 -11.59
CA ASP A 39 -24.83 2.85 -10.59
C ASP A 39 -24.44 4.23 -11.16
N ALA A 40 -24.52 5.25 -10.31
CA ALA A 40 -24.09 6.61 -10.60
C ALA A 40 -23.20 7.14 -9.46
N SER A 41 -22.38 6.26 -8.88
CA SER A 41 -21.44 6.61 -7.83
C SER A 41 -20.28 7.43 -8.39
N GLY A 42 -19.65 8.22 -7.53
CA GLY A 42 -18.52 9.05 -7.92
C GLY A 42 -17.87 9.75 -6.74
N ILE A 43 -16.89 10.60 -7.06
CA ILE A 43 -16.11 11.35 -6.09
C ILE A 43 -16.39 12.84 -6.26
N ARG A 44 -16.55 13.56 -5.14
CA ARG A 44 -16.60 15.03 -5.13
C ARG A 44 -15.24 15.58 -4.75
N ILE A 45 -14.64 16.36 -5.65
CA ILE A 45 -13.34 17.02 -5.45
C ILE A 45 -13.58 18.48 -5.07
N PHE A 46 -12.98 18.92 -3.97
CA PHE A 46 -12.94 20.32 -3.57
C PHE A 46 -11.55 20.87 -3.89
N TYR A 47 -11.48 22.01 -4.57
CA TYR A 47 -10.22 22.62 -5.02
C TYR A 47 -10.20 24.13 -4.77
N THR A 48 -9.03 24.74 -4.93
CA THR A 48 -8.79 26.18 -4.77
C THR A 48 -7.85 26.67 -5.86
N GLU A 49 -8.04 27.91 -6.34
CA GLU A 49 -7.14 28.56 -7.30
C GLU A 49 -5.81 28.99 -6.66
N ARG A 50 -5.76 29.10 -5.33
CA ARG A 50 -4.53 29.44 -4.59
C ARG A 50 -3.74 28.18 -4.29
N LEU A 51 -2.56 28.06 -4.92
CA LEU A 51 -1.62 26.98 -4.64
C LEU A 51 -1.25 26.93 -3.15
N ARG A 52 -1.17 25.71 -2.63
CA ARG A 52 -0.69 25.46 -1.26
C ARG A 52 0.83 25.51 -1.23
N LYS A 53 1.40 25.52 -0.02
CA LYS A 53 2.86 25.66 0.18
C LYS A 53 3.62 24.44 -0.37
N PHE A 54 3.06 23.25 -0.25
CA PHE A 54 3.69 22.01 -0.69
C PHE A 54 2.76 21.16 -1.54
N ASP A 55 3.33 20.59 -2.61
CA ASP A 55 2.67 19.55 -3.40
C ASP A 55 2.61 18.25 -2.60
N ALA A 56 1.44 17.62 -2.60
CA ALA A 56 1.23 16.29 -2.03
C ALA A 56 1.68 15.18 -3.00
N GLY A 57 2.18 14.09 -2.43
CA GLY A 57 2.38 12.81 -3.09
C GLY A 57 1.73 11.68 -2.32
N VAL A 58 1.56 10.53 -2.96
CA VAL A 58 1.17 9.27 -2.30
C VAL A 58 2.24 8.23 -2.61
N MET A 59 2.82 7.64 -1.57
CA MET A 59 3.71 6.48 -1.72
C MET A 59 3.00 5.24 -1.19
N THR A 60 3.07 4.17 -1.97
CA THR A 60 2.55 2.86 -1.58
C THR A 60 3.70 2.04 -1.01
N VAL A 61 3.54 1.55 0.21
CA VAL A 61 4.52 0.70 0.89
C VAL A 61 3.90 -0.63 1.30
N GLY A 62 4.71 -1.69 1.30
CA GLY A 62 4.29 -3.00 1.78
C GLY A 62 4.70 -4.15 0.88
N HIS A 63 3.87 -5.19 0.82
CA HIS A 63 4.14 -6.34 -0.01
C HIS A 63 3.64 -6.07 -1.42
N ASP A 64 4.44 -6.41 -2.43
CA ASP A 64 4.01 -6.29 -3.81
C ASP A 64 2.77 -7.17 -4.08
N VAL A 65 1.85 -6.66 -4.89
CA VAL A 65 0.55 -7.31 -5.15
C VAL A 65 0.74 -8.31 -6.28
N ALA A 66 1.24 -9.48 -5.93
CA ALA A 66 1.57 -10.53 -6.88
C ALA A 66 1.26 -11.92 -6.30
N PRO A 67 1.08 -12.95 -7.16
CA PRO A 67 0.85 -14.32 -6.71
C PRO A 67 1.97 -14.93 -5.85
N LEU A 68 3.13 -14.27 -5.76
CA LEU A 68 4.25 -14.66 -4.90
C LEU A 68 4.03 -14.31 -3.42
N HIS A 69 3.04 -13.46 -3.10
CA HIS A 69 2.58 -13.29 -1.73
C HIS A 69 1.70 -14.48 -1.35
N ILE A 70 2.20 -15.40 -0.53
CA ILE A 70 1.50 -16.65 -0.19
C ILE A 70 1.08 -16.62 1.27
N ILE A 71 -0.21 -16.81 1.52
CA ILE A 71 -0.81 -17.00 2.85
C ILE A 71 -1.30 -18.46 2.93
N PRO A 72 -0.65 -19.32 3.71
CA PRO A 72 -1.04 -20.73 3.76
C PRO A 72 -2.39 -20.91 4.47
N PRO A 73 -3.13 -22.00 4.18
CA PRO A 73 -4.43 -22.29 4.80
C PRO A 73 -4.31 -22.76 6.25
N ASN A 74 -5.44 -22.74 6.97
CA ASN A 74 -5.61 -23.35 8.29
C ASN A 74 -4.73 -22.80 9.42
N GLN A 75 -4.23 -21.56 9.32
CA GLN A 75 -3.38 -20.98 10.36
C GLN A 75 -3.50 -19.46 10.48
N LYS A 76 -2.83 -18.91 11.50
CA LYS A 76 -2.52 -17.47 11.52
C LYS A 76 -1.20 -17.25 10.78
N TRP A 77 -1.10 -16.14 10.08
CA TRP A 77 0.08 -15.85 9.25
C TRP A 77 0.49 -14.40 9.37
N LEU A 78 1.80 -14.14 9.27
CA LEU A 78 2.36 -12.80 9.21
C LEU A 78 3.03 -12.64 7.85
N SER A 79 2.67 -11.58 7.13
CA SER A 79 3.43 -11.14 5.96
C SER A 79 4.08 -9.80 6.23
N VAL A 80 5.28 -9.64 5.69
CA VAL A 80 6.10 -8.45 5.86
C VAL A 80 6.48 -7.92 4.49
N GLY A 81 6.21 -6.65 4.26
CA GLY A 81 6.67 -5.89 3.11
C GLY A 81 7.69 -4.83 3.51
N LEU A 82 8.71 -4.63 2.69
CA LEU A 82 9.86 -3.79 2.98
C LEU A 82 10.01 -2.69 1.95
N CYS A 83 10.04 -1.45 2.44
CA CYS A 83 10.68 -0.35 1.74
C CYS A 83 12.10 -0.22 2.31
N HIS A 84 13.09 -0.84 1.67
CA HIS A 84 14.47 -0.80 2.14
C HIS A 84 15.07 0.60 1.98
N GLY A 85 15.99 0.97 2.87
CA GLY A 85 16.62 2.30 2.89
C GLY A 85 17.29 2.69 1.58
N SER A 86 17.75 1.72 0.78
CA SER A 86 18.30 2.01 -0.55
C SER A 86 17.28 2.67 -1.50
N CYS A 87 15.98 2.37 -1.35
CA CYS A 87 14.93 2.98 -2.14
C CYS A 87 14.70 4.43 -1.69
N THR A 88 14.57 4.69 -0.39
CA THR A 88 14.42 6.05 0.15
C THR A 88 15.66 6.91 -0.11
N GLN A 89 16.86 6.33 -0.04
CA GLN A 89 18.10 7.03 -0.38
C GLN A 89 18.18 7.47 -1.84
N LYS A 90 17.58 6.69 -2.75
CA LYS A 90 17.61 6.98 -4.19
C LYS A 90 16.62 8.07 -4.57
N GLU A 91 15.43 8.07 -3.95
CA GLU A 91 14.30 8.87 -4.42
C GLU A 91 13.95 10.06 -3.51
N LEU A 92 14.39 10.09 -2.25
CA LEU A 92 14.09 11.19 -1.33
C LEU A 92 15.19 12.29 -1.36
N PRO A 93 14.81 13.57 -1.21
CA PRO A 93 15.75 14.67 -1.06
C PRO A 93 16.44 14.62 0.31
N ALA A 94 17.50 15.42 0.49
CA ALA A 94 18.30 15.42 1.73
C ALA A 94 17.47 15.78 2.98
N GLU A 95 16.52 16.70 2.84
CA GLU A 95 15.57 17.09 3.88
C GLU A 95 14.45 16.05 4.12
N GLY A 96 14.33 15.06 3.23
CA GLY A 96 13.32 14.02 3.26
C GLY A 96 11.91 14.50 2.92
N VAL A 97 10.93 13.71 3.33
CA VAL A 97 9.50 14.00 3.16
C VAL A 97 8.77 13.83 4.49
N LYS A 98 7.63 14.51 4.64
CA LYS A 98 6.76 14.46 5.80
C LYS A 98 5.47 13.75 5.46
N VAL A 99 5.21 12.64 6.14
CA VAL A 99 3.94 11.91 6.05
C VAL A 99 2.92 12.58 6.95
N PHE A 100 1.77 12.92 6.40
CA PHE A 100 0.66 13.56 7.14
C PHE A 100 -0.58 12.66 7.26
N GLN A 101 -0.63 11.54 6.54
CA GLN A 101 -1.78 10.65 6.53
C GLN A 101 -1.40 9.25 6.04
N GLY A 102 -2.10 8.23 6.54
CA GLY A 102 -1.95 6.85 6.11
C GLY A 102 -3.30 6.15 5.90
N LEU A 103 -3.42 5.40 4.81
CA LEU A 103 -4.52 4.46 4.55
C LEU A 103 -3.95 3.04 4.54
N LEU A 104 -4.49 2.16 5.38
CA LEU A 104 -4.07 0.75 5.46
C LEU A 104 -5.03 -0.12 4.64
N GLN A 105 -4.50 -0.99 3.78
CA GLN A 105 -5.30 -1.79 2.86
C GLN A 105 -4.84 -3.25 2.82
N ALA A 106 -5.80 -4.14 3.09
CA ALA A 106 -5.73 -5.58 2.88
C ALA A 106 -7.15 -6.12 2.61
N HIS A 107 -7.28 -7.41 2.30
CA HIS A 107 -8.59 -8.05 2.13
C HIS A 107 -9.03 -8.79 3.41
N GLN A 108 -9.95 -9.75 3.25
CA GLN A 108 -10.82 -10.25 4.32
C GLN A 108 -10.12 -11.08 5.40
N LEU A 109 -8.95 -11.65 5.11
CA LEU A 109 -8.18 -12.45 6.06
C LEU A 109 -7.40 -11.58 7.03
N ALA A 110 -7.11 -10.32 6.68
CA ALA A 110 -6.31 -9.43 7.51
C ALA A 110 -7.00 -9.11 8.86
N ARG A 111 -6.20 -9.04 9.92
CA ARG A 111 -6.64 -8.75 11.30
C ARG A 111 -5.90 -7.58 11.92
N SER A 112 -4.67 -7.34 11.49
CA SER A 112 -3.93 -6.14 11.85
C SER A 112 -2.99 -5.72 10.74
N ILE A 113 -2.76 -4.41 10.62
CA ILE A 113 -1.76 -3.83 9.73
C ILE A 113 -0.97 -2.78 10.51
N SER A 114 0.35 -2.78 10.38
CA SER A 114 1.18 -1.71 10.94
C SER A 114 2.32 -1.33 10.01
N VAL A 115 2.69 -0.06 10.02
CA VAL A 115 3.80 0.51 9.25
C VAL A 115 4.84 1.04 10.23
N ARG A 116 5.91 0.29 10.41
CA ARG A 116 7.03 0.61 11.28
C ARG A 116 8.04 1.44 10.49
N HIS A 117 8.64 2.43 11.15
CA HIS A 117 9.65 3.32 10.58
C HIS A 117 10.97 3.07 11.28
N LEU A 118 12.01 2.75 10.52
CA LEU A 118 13.35 2.49 11.04
C LEU A 118 14.34 3.51 10.49
N ARG A 119 15.21 4.03 11.38
CA ARG A 119 16.32 4.90 11.03
C ARG A 119 17.58 4.39 11.70
N HIS A 120 18.58 4.01 10.90
CA HIS A 120 19.84 3.41 11.37
C HIS A 120 19.62 2.17 12.26
N GLY A 121 18.64 1.33 11.91
CA GLY A 121 18.32 0.11 12.66
C GLY A 121 17.47 0.34 13.92
N GLU A 122 17.25 1.57 14.34
CA GLU A 122 16.37 1.90 15.46
C GLU A 122 14.95 2.16 14.98
N GLU A 123 13.98 1.52 15.64
CA GLU A 123 12.57 1.80 15.42
C GLU A 123 12.22 3.19 15.97
N ARG A 124 11.62 4.00 15.09
CA ARG A 124 11.03 5.29 15.41
C ARG A 124 9.54 5.10 15.64
N ARG A 125 8.79 6.20 15.70
CA ARG A 125 7.35 6.16 15.86
C ARG A 125 6.70 5.39 14.71
N VAL A 126 5.77 4.50 15.06
CA VAL A 126 4.93 3.80 14.07
C VAL A 126 4.10 4.81 13.28
N LEU A 127 4.17 4.75 11.95
CA LEU A 127 3.52 5.70 11.05
C LEU A 127 2.01 5.50 11.01
N ALA A 128 1.58 4.25 10.90
CA ALA A 128 0.18 3.88 10.86
C ALA A 128 0.02 2.50 11.49
N LYS A 129 -1.07 2.30 12.25
CA LYS A 129 -1.34 1.05 12.95
C LYS A 129 -2.83 0.85 13.11
N ASP A 130 -3.28 -0.36 12.79
CA ASP A 130 -4.60 -0.86 13.14
C ASP A 130 -4.47 -2.31 13.62
N MET A 131 -4.77 -2.55 14.90
CA MET A 131 -4.68 -3.88 15.52
C MET A 131 -6.00 -4.65 15.47
N THR A 132 -7.06 -4.01 15.02
CA THR A 132 -8.40 -4.56 14.88
C THR A 132 -8.91 -4.24 13.49
N TYR A 133 -8.07 -4.51 12.50
CA TYR A 133 -8.31 -4.11 11.12
C TYR A 133 -9.55 -4.82 10.59
N ASP A 134 -10.44 -4.04 9.95
CA ASP A 134 -11.60 -4.53 9.22
C ASP A 134 -11.51 -4.01 7.79
N SER A 135 -11.39 -4.95 6.83
CA SER A 135 -11.34 -4.64 5.40
C SER A 135 -12.58 -3.88 4.89
N SER A 136 -13.68 -3.86 5.65
CA SER A 136 -14.89 -3.10 5.34
C SER A 136 -14.78 -1.62 5.74
N ASN A 137 -13.79 -1.26 6.58
CA ASN A 137 -13.57 0.09 7.07
C ASN A 137 -12.16 0.59 6.73
N GLN A 138 -11.96 0.90 5.46
CA GLN A 138 -10.69 1.41 4.94
C GLN A 138 -10.70 2.93 4.86
N GLN A 139 -10.65 3.58 6.02
CA GLN A 139 -10.60 5.04 6.08
C GLN A 139 -9.15 5.54 6.20
N PRO A 140 -8.73 6.52 5.38
CA PRO A 140 -7.48 7.23 5.60
C PRO A 140 -7.47 7.92 6.98
N ARG A 141 -6.38 7.78 7.73
CA ARG A 141 -6.20 8.40 9.05
C ARG A 141 -5.09 9.42 9.01
N ILE A 142 -5.38 10.63 9.50
CA ILE A 142 -4.39 11.69 9.68
C ILE A 142 -3.46 11.27 10.83
N VAL A 143 -2.14 11.42 10.64
CA VAL A 143 -1.21 11.19 11.74
C VAL A 143 -1.26 12.38 12.70
N MET A 144 -1.26 12.13 14.01
CA MET A 144 -1.37 13.22 15.00
C MET A 144 -0.23 14.24 14.88
N GLU A 145 0.94 13.77 14.47
CA GLU A 145 2.10 14.61 14.18
C GLU A 145 2.73 14.10 12.89
N GLU A 146 3.05 15.01 11.98
CA GLU A 146 3.68 14.67 10.71
C GLU A 146 5.06 14.07 10.94
N VAL A 147 5.32 12.93 10.30
CA VAL A 147 6.56 12.17 10.52
C VAL A 147 7.51 12.34 9.33
N THR A 148 8.74 12.77 9.62
CA THR A 148 9.78 12.92 8.58
C THR A 148 10.47 11.59 8.29
N ILE A 149 10.40 11.17 7.02
CA ILE A 149 11.17 10.07 6.44
C ILE A 149 12.35 10.69 5.68
N LEU A 150 13.56 10.28 6.05
CA LEU A 150 14.82 10.74 5.47
C LEU A 150 15.39 9.68 4.50
N PRO A 151 16.33 10.07 3.62
CA PRO A 151 17.19 9.12 2.92
C PRO A 151 17.78 8.07 3.88
N MET A 152 17.85 6.83 3.42
CA MET A 152 18.28 5.63 4.17
C MET A 152 17.32 5.10 5.25
N ASP A 153 16.22 5.80 5.54
CA ASP A 153 15.17 5.24 6.40
C ASP A 153 14.49 4.04 5.72
N SER A 154 14.14 3.03 6.51
CA SER A 154 13.40 1.86 6.03
C SER A 154 11.98 1.85 6.60
N LEU A 155 11.03 1.37 5.82
CA LEU A 155 9.64 1.19 6.26
C LEU A 155 9.28 -0.29 6.18
N ILE A 156 8.64 -0.80 7.23
CA ILE A 156 8.24 -2.20 7.32
C ILE A 156 6.73 -2.24 7.50
N THR A 157 6.03 -2.82 6.53
CA THR A 157 4.59 -3.04 6.62
C THR A 157 4.33 -4.48 7.04
N GLU A 158 3.70 -4.65 8.19
CA GLU A 158 3.36 -5.95 8.76
C GLU A 158 1.86 -6.16 8.70
N CYS A 159 1.41 -7.24 8.07
CA CYS A 159 0.01 -7.63 8.03
C CYS A 159 -0.15 -9.01 8.67
N THR A 160 -1.03 -9.10 9.68
CA THR A 160 -1.42 -10.40 10.24
C THR A 160 -2.72 -10.88 9.60
N TYR A 161 -2.78 -12.16 9.29
CA TYR A 161 -3.92 -12.81 8.66
C TYR A 161 -4.42 -13.96 9.52
N ASP A 162 -5.72 -14.21 9.42
CA ASP A 162 -6.38 -15.40 9.96
C ASP A 162 -6.99 -16.20 8.81
N SER A 163 -6.24 -17.19 8.33
CA SER A 163 -6.65 -18.12 7.28
C SER A 163 -7.16 -19.46 7.84
N THR A 164 -7.52 -19.52 9.13
CA THR A 164 -7.98 -20.76 9.79
C THR A 164 -9.21 -21.40 9.14
N ARG A 165 -10.01 -20.61 8.43
CA ARG A 165 -11.21 -21.04 7.70
C ARG A 165 -10.98 -21.28 6.20
N ARG A 166 -9.77 -21.07 5.69
CA ARG A 166 -9.42 -21.31 4.27
C ARG A 166 -8.83 -22.71 4.14
N HIS A 167 -9.31 -23.48 3.16
CA HIS A 167 -8.81 -24.83 2.88
C HIS A 167 -7.68 -24.89 1.85
N ARG A 168 -7.45 -23.78 1.13
CA ARG A 168 -6.38 -23.62 0.12
C ARG A 168 -5.57 -22.37 0.43
N ALA A 169 -4.33 -22.36 -0.05
CA ALA A 169 -3.50 -21.16 0.02
C ALA A 169 -4.22 -19.98 -0.63
N THR A 170 -4.07 -18.81 -0.02
CA THR A 170 -4.53 -17.54 -0.56
C THR A 170 -3.31 -16.80 -1.09
N PHE A 171 -3.43 -16.22 -2.27
CA PHE A 171 -2.32 -15.55 -2.96
C PHE A 171 -2.54 -14.05 -2.99
N GLY A 172 -1.47 -13.29 -3.22
CA GLY A 172 -1.54 -11.86 -3.47
C GLY A 172 -2.23 -11.57 -4.80
N GLY A 173 -3.14 -10.60 -4.80
CA GLY A 173 -3.91 -10.25 -6.00
C GLY A 173 -4.96 -9.17 -5.76
N PHE A 174 -5.66 -8.81 -6.83
CA PHE A 174 -6.68 -7.75 -6.82
C PHE A 174 -8.10 -8.28 -6.61
N GLY A 175 -8.31 -9.60 -6.65
CA GLY A 175 -9.60 -10.23 -6.43
C GLY A 175 -10.03 -10.19 -4.96
N ALA A 176 -11.34 -10.22 -4.71
CA ALA A 176 -11.90 -10.19 -3.36
C ALA A 176 -11.49 -11.40 -2.48
N GLU A 177 -11.14 -12.52 -3.12
CA GLU A 177 -10.68 -13.74 -2.43
C GLU A 177 -9.15 -13.83 -2.31
N ASP A 178 -8.43 -12.99 -3.05
CA ASP A 178 -6.98 -12.80 -2.95
C ASP A 178 -6.66 -11.93 -1.72
N GLU A 179 -5.38 -11.66 -1.48
CA GLU A 179 -4.95 -10.75 -0.40
C GLU A 179 -3.99 -9.66 -0.87
N MET A 180 -3.84 -8.64 -0.03
CA MET A 180 -2.91 -7.53 -0.21
C MET A 180 -2.33 -7.13 1.15
N CYS A 181 -1.13 -6.55 1.16
CA CYS A 181 -0.54 -5.98 2.39
C CYS A 181 0.05 -4.61 2.08
N LEU A 182 -0.77 -3.56 2.08
CA LEU A 182 -0.36 -2.23 1.65
C LEU A 182 -0.67 -1.16 2.69
N ALA A 183 0.13 -0.11 2.65
CA ALA A 183 -0.20 1.19 3.19
C ALA A 183 0.06 2.29 2.15
N TYR A 184 -0.90 3.18 1.99
CA TYR A 184 -0.78 4.39 1.19
C TYR A 184 -0.48 5.55 2.13
N LEU A 185 0.72 6.11 2.02
CA LEU A 185 1.17 7.22 2.83
C LEU A 185 1.09 8.50 2.01
N SER A 186 0.24 9.43 2.43
CA SER A 186 0.20 10.78 1.83
C SER A 186 1.29 11.63 2.47
N TYR A 187 2.11 12.26 1.65
CA TYR A 187 3.29 12.99 2.09
C TYR A 187 3.54 14.28 1.30
N TYR A 188 4.46 15.10 1.78
CA TYR A 188 4.99 16.24 1.05
C TYR A 188 6.48 16.50 1.43
N PRO A 189 7.27 17.23 0.63
CA PRO A 189 6.96 17.63 -0.75
C PRO A 189 6.87 16.43 -1.68
N ARG A 190 6.12 16.55 -2.77
CA ARG A 190 5.98 15.50 -3.80
C ARG A 190 7.34 15.16 -4.41
N VAL A 191 7.62 13.87 -4.53
CA VAL A 191 8.83 13.32 -5.17
C VAL A 191 8.46 12.18 -6.11
N ASN A 192 9.40 11.68 -6.92
CA ASN A 192 9.15 10.60 -7.88
C ASN A 192 9.19 9.19 -7.24
N LEU A 193 8.52 9.01 -6.10
CA LEU A 193 8.42 7.73 -5.38
C LEU A 193 6.94 7.37 -5.15
N SER A 194 6.36 6.61 -6.08
CA SER A 194 4.97 6.16 -5.95
C SER A 194 4.84 4.76 -5.34
N LEU A 195 5.86 3.91 -5.51
CA LEU A 195 5.85 2.52 -5.08
C LEU A 195 7.18 2.16 -4.41
N CYS A 196 7.10 1.68 -3.17
CA CYS A 196 8.21 1.12 -2.43
C CYS A 196 7.77 -0.17 -1.72
N THR A 197 7.67 -1.24 -2.50
CA THR A 197 7.22 -2.55 -2.05
C THR A 197 8.33 -3.58 -2.19
N SER A 198 8.15 -4.74 -1.56
CA SER A 198 9.03 -5.90 -1.74
C SER A 198 8.21 -7.15 -2.01
N THR A 199 8.83 -8.10 -2.70
CA THR A 199 8.37 -9.48 -2.81
C THR A 199 9.56 -10.41 -2.58
N PRO A 200 9.38 -11.60 -2.00
CA PRO A 200 10.42 -12.61 -2.00
C PRO A 200 10.81 -12.98 -3.45
N PRO A 201 12.11 -13.25 -3.72
CA PRO A 201 12.54 -13.80 -5.00
C PRO A 201 11.88 -15.16 -5.27
N LEU A 202 11.64 -15.45 -6.55
CA LEU A 202 11.02 -16.71 -6.96
C LEU A 202 11.88 -17.92 -6.56
N GLU A 203 13.20 -17.78 -6.59
CA GLU A 203 14.16 -18.80 -6.20
C GLU A 203 13.96 -19.20 -4.74
N THR A 204 13.88 -18.21 -3.84
CA THR A 204 13.65 -18.44 -2.40
C THR A 204 12.31 -19.12 -2.15
N ILE A 205 11.26 -18.71 -2.86
CA ILE A 205 9.94 -19.36 -2.76
C ILE A 205 10.00 -20.81 -3.29
N SER A 206 10.66 -21.02 -4.42
CA SER A 206 10.79 -22.34 -5.05
C SER A 206 11.52 -23.31 -4.14
N GLU A 207 12.64 -22.88 -3.54
CA GLU A 207 13.38 -23.65 -2.55
C GLU A 207 12.54 -23.99 -1.32
N ALA A 208 11.81 -23.00 -0.77
CA ALA A 208 10.95 -23.18 0.39
C ALA A 208 9.78 -24.16 0.12
N LEU A 209 9.30 -24.22 -1.12
CA LEU A 209 8.25 -25.13 -1.57
C LEU A 209 8.79 -26.48 -2.07
N GLY A 210 10.11 -26.70 -2.08
CA GLY A 210 10.73 -27.92 -2.58
C GLY A 210 10.64 -28.09 -4.10
N ILE A 211 10.46 -27.00 -4.85
CA ILE A 211 10.41 -26.99 -6.32
C ILE A 211 11.86 -26.96 -6.83
N GLN A 212 12.38 -28.12 -7.26
CA GLN A 212 13.76 -28.25 -7.72
C GLN A 212 13.94 -28.12 -9.24
N ASN A 213 12.86 -28.03 -10.04
CA ASN A 213 12.94 -27.89 -11.50
C ASN A 213 11.68 -27.18 -12.06
N THR A 214 11.83 -25.94 -12.54
CA THR A 214 10.79 -25.25 -13.32
C THR A 214 10.97 -25.40 -14.84
N TYR A 215 12.03 -26.09 -15.27
CA TYR A 215 12.28 -26.41 -16.67
C TYR A 215 12.15 -27.91 -16.89
N ASP A 216 10.95 -28.34 -17.28
CA ASP A 216 10.85 -29.50 -18.14
C ASP A 216 11.52 -29.05 -19.45
N LYS A 217 12.76 -29.50 -19.69
CA LYS A 217 13.40 -29.36 -21.00
C LYS A 217 12.49 -30.10 -21.98
N GLY A 218 11.61 -29.35 -22.62
CA GLY A 218 10.77 -29.83 -23.69
C GLY A 218 11.65 -30.61 -24.65
N LYS A 219 11.29 -31.89 -24.83
CA LYS A 219 11.76 -32.71 -25.94
C LYS A 219 11.61 -31.87 -27.22
N MET A 220 12.74 -31.48 -27.80
CA MET A 220 12.88 -31.30 -29.25
C MET A 220 13.77 -32.43 -29.74
#